data_AF-A0A6C0HFA7-F1
#
_entry.id   AF-A0A6C0HFA7-F1
#
_cell.length_a   1.000
_cell.length_b   1.000
_cell.length_c   1.000
_cell.angle_alpha   90.00
_cell.angle_beta   90.00
_cell.angle_gamma   90.00
#
_symmetry.space_group_name_H-M   'P 1'
#
loop_
_entity.id
_entity.type
_entity.pdbx_description
1 polymer ?
#
loop_
_entity_poly.entity_id
_entity_poly.type
_entity_poly.pdbx_seq_one_letter_code
_entity_poly.pdbx_strand_id
1 'polypeptide(L)'
;MRITYRSSIDDDVKKKWKIFNAGERQFDFYLMSYLNSPDGWSQKGYTFEPDTHGHVQITLSSTKTIKKVCGVPGLSCAELGGRRMYLNAERWFRGAPKSELKLEDYRQYMVSHEMGHILGHDHKKCPCHGCRAPIMMQQTLGLQGCSPNTNVNYK
;
A
#
# COMPACT_ATOMS: atom_id res chain seq x y z
N MET A 1 -12.43 14.64 -3.48
CA MET A 1 -11.52 15.21 -2.46
C MET A 1 -10.09 14.95 -2.88
N ARG A 2 -9.33 16.03 -3.05
CA ARG A 2 -7.91 15.96 -3.40
C ARG A 2 -7.05 15.78 -2.15
N ILE A 3 -6.09 14.86 -2.21
CA ILE A 3 -5.09 14.59 -1.17
C ILE A 3 -3.71 14.77 -1.79
N THR A 4 -2.85 15.54 -1.14
CA THR A 4 -1.44 15.64 -1.56
C THR A 4 -0.58 14.67 -0.76
N TYR A 5 0.44 14.11 -1.40
CA TYR A 5 1.37 13.20 -0.74
C TYR A 5 2.81 13.47 -1.13
N ARG A 6 3.72 13.10 -0.23
CA ARG A 6 5.15 13.00 -0.53
C ARG A 6 5.64 11.60 -0.23
N SER A 7 6.60 11.16 -1.02
CA SER A 7 7.23 9.85 -0.94
C SER A 7 8.66 9.95 -0.44
N SER A 8 9.12 8.89 0.23
CA SER A 8 10.54 8.71 0.56
C SER A 8 10.87 7.22 0.63
N ILE A 9 12.17 6.89 0.59
CA ILE A 9 12.68 5.53 0.68
C ILE A 9 13.80 5.52 1.71
N ASP A 10 13.75 4.59 2.67
CA ASP A 10 14.81 4.46 3.68
C ASP A 10 16.18 4.20 3.00
N ASP A 11 17.26 4.77 3.54
CA ASP A 11 18.60 4.64 2.96
C ASP A 11 19.09 3.18 2.91
N ASP A 12 18.75 2.36 3.91
CA ASP A 12 19.10 0.95 3.93
C ASP A 12 18.35 0.15 2.85
N VAL A 13 17.12 0.55 2.53
CA VAL A 13 16.35 0.02 1.39
C VAL A 13 16.99 0.44 0.08
N LYS A 14 17.33 1.72 -0.10
CA LYS A 14 18.02 2.21 -1.31
C LYS A 14 19.30 1.43 -1.57
N LYS A 15 20.13 1.26 -0.53
CA LYS A 15 21.39 0.50 -0.61
C LYS A 15 21.16 -0.97 -0.97
N LYS A 16 20.22 -1.64 -0.30
CA LYS A 16 19.94 -3.07 -0.52
C LYS A 16 19.44 -3.36 -1.93
N TRP A 17 18.52 -2.53 -2.42
CA TRP A 17 17.84 -2.74 -3.70
C TRP A 17 18.46 -1.94 -4.85
N LYS A 18 19.60 -1.27 -4.61
CA LYS A 18 20.33 -0.45 -5.58
C LYS A 18 19.44 0.60 -6.25
N ILE A 19 18.60 1.25 -5.46
CA ILE A 19 17.67 2.29 -5.92
C ILE A 19 18.42 3.62 -5.94
N PHE A 20 18.68 4.15 -7.13
CA PHE A 20 19.36 5.42 -7.33
C PHE A 20 18.70 6.20 -8.47
N ASN A 21 18.69 7.53 -8.37
CA ASN A 21 18.25 8.45 -9.42
C ASN A 21 16.89 8.07 -10.02
N ALA A 22 16.89 7.44 -11.20
CA ALA A 22 15.69 6.99 -11.90
C ALA A 22 14.85 5.99 -11.09
N GLY A 23 15.47 5.19 -10.22
CA GLY A 23 14.75 4.24 -9.37
C GLY A 23 13.85 4.92 -8.34
N GLU A 24 14.24 6.09 -7.83
CA GLU A 24 13.39 6.87 -6.91
C GLU A 24 12.19 7.44 -7.67
N ARG A 25 12.42 8.02 -8.86
CA ARG A 25 11.34 8.49 -9.74
C ARG A 25 10.38 7.37 -10.16
N GLN A 26 10.89 6.15 -10.34
CA GLN A 26 10.06 4.99 -10.66
C GLN A 26 9.12 4.62 -9.51
N PHE A 27 9.58 4.73 -8.26
CA PHE A 27 8.72 4.53 -7.09
C PHE A 27 7.58 5.55 -7.06
N ASP A 28 7.89 6.83 -7.29
CA ASP A 28 6.88 7.90 -7.34
C ASP A 28 5.85 7.69 -8.45
N PHE A 29 6.31 7.28 -9.64
CA PHE A 29 5.43 6.95 -10.76
C PHE A 29 4.45 5.82 -10.41
N TYR A 30 4.93 4.77 -9.75
CA TYR A 30 4.08 3.67 -9.32
C TYR A 30 3.08 4.10 -8.25
N LEU A 31 3.50 4.90 -7.26
CA LEU A 31 2.57 5.45 -6.27
C LEU A 31 1.46 6.27 -6.93
N MET A 32 1.80 7.17 -7.83
CA MET A 32 0.82 7.97 -8.58
C MET A 32 -0.18 7.08 -9.32
N SER A 33 0.31 6.03 -9.98
CA SER A 33 -0.49 5.10 -10.78
C SER A 33 -1.43 4.27 -9.90
N TYR A 34 -0.93 3.71 -8.80
CA TYR A 34 -1.72 2.86 -7.90
C TYR A 34 -2.74 3.66 -7.09
N LEU A 35 -2.37 4.83 -6.57
CA LEU A 35 -3.28 5.68 -5.80
C LEU A 35 -4.46 6.19 -6.65
N ASN A 36 -4.20 6.51 -7.92
CA ASN A 36 -5.22 6.99 -8.85
C ASN A 36 -5.76 5.90 -9.79
N SER A 37 -5.61 4.62 -9.42
CA SER A 37 -6.23 3.53 -10.17
C SER A 37 -7.74 3.78 -10.34
N PRO A 38 -8.31 3.59 -11.54
CA PRO A 38 -9.74 3.85 -11.79
C PRO A 38 -10.66 2.96 -10.96
N ASP A 39 -10.18 1.78 -10.53
CA ASP A 39 -10.92 0.86 -9.65
C ASP A 39 -10.58 1.05 -8.15
N GLY A 40 -9.73 2.03 -7.84
CA GLY A 40 -9.25 2.35 -6.51
C GLY A 40 -10.12 3.38 -5.78
N TRP A 41 -9.49 4.22 -4.95
CA TRP A 41 -10.16 5.21 -4.11
C TRP A 41 -10.81 6.35 -4.92
N SER A 42 -10.48 6.47 -6.20
CA SER A 42 -11.17 7.32 -7.17
C SER A 42 -12.67 7.03 -7.26
N GLN A 43 -13.08 5.76 -7.11
CA GLN A 43 -14.50 5.34 -7.02
C GLN A 43 -15.23 5.89 -5.80
N LYS A 44 -14.48 6.33 -4.78
CA LYS A 44 -15.00 7.01 -3.58
C LYS A 44 -14.74 8.52 -3.63
N GLY A 45 -14.35 9.05 -4.79
CA GLY A 45 -14.16 10.47 -5.04
C GLY A 45 -12.82 11.02 -4.57
N TYR A 46 -11.82 10.18 -4.26
CA TYR A 46 -10.48 10.65 -3.89
C TYR A 46 -9.55 10.79 -5.11
N THR A 47 -8.72 11.82 -5.11
CA THR A 47 -7.62 12.00 -6.07
C THR A 47 -6.33 12.31 -5.33
N PHE A 48 -5.20 11.82 -5.84
CA PHE A 48 -3.91 11.93 -5.16
C PHE A 48 -2.87 12.62 -6.04
N GLU A 49 -2.28 13.69 -5.53
CA GLU A 49 -1.29 14.49 -6.25
C GLU A 49 0.05 14.49 -5.47
N PRO A 50 1.19 14.23 -6.14
CA PRO A 50 2.49 14.37 -5.50
C PRO A 50 2.79 15.84 -5.24
N ASP A 51 3.27 16.16 -4.04
CA ASP A 51 3.66 17.50 -3.61
C ASP A 51 4.81 17.42 -2.61
N THR A 52 5.79 18.32 -2.69
CA THR A 52 6.97 18.30 -1.80
C THR A 52 6.62 18.51 -0.33
N HIS A 53 5.53 19.24 -0.06
CA HIS A 53 4.93 19.45 1.25
C HIS A 53 3.64 18.63 1.43
N GLY A 54 3.52 17.54 0.66
CA GLY A 54 2.35 16.68 0.63
C GLY A 54 1.90 16.26 2.02
N HIS A 55 0.59 16.32 2.24
CA HIS A 55 -0.03 16.09 3.54
C HIS A 55 0.21 14.66 4.06
N VAL A 56 0.10 13.67 3.17
CA VAL A 56 0.37 12.27 3.46
C VAL A 56 1.84 11.91 3.17
N GLN A 57 2.45 11.15 4.06
CA GLN A 57 3.84 10.69 4.00
C GLN A 57 3.85 9.20 3.71
N ILE A 58 4.39 8.82 2.56
CA ILE A 58 4.50 7.45 2.10
C ILE A 58 5.97 7.05 2.12
N THR A 59 6.37 6.12 2.97
CA THR A 59 7.77 5.70 3.07
C THR A 59 7.94 4.24 2.67
N LEU A 60 8.82 3.94 1.73
CA LEU A 60 9.26 2.57 1.46
C LEU A 60 10.35 2.19 2.46
N SER A 61 10.01 1.34 3.41
CA SER A 61 10.82 1.11 4.61
C SER A 61 11.27 -0.33 4.77
N SER A 62 12.40 -0.50 5.45
CA SER A 62 12.90 -1.82 5.79
C SER A 62 12.06 -2.49 6.88
N THR A 63 12.11 -3.82 6.97
CA THR A 63 11.43 -4.55 8.04
C THR A 63 11.92 -4.12 9.44
N LYS A 64 13.17 -3.65 9.55
CA LYS A 64 13.73 -3.11 10.80
C LYS A 64 13.03 -1.79 11.17
N THR A 65 12.90 -0.86 10.23
CA THR A 65 12.20 0.41 10.43
C THR A 65 10.75 0.16 10.82
N ILE A 66 10.04 -0.70 10.08
CA ILE A 66 8.63 -1.01 10.37
C ILE A 66 8.47 -1.66 11.75
N LYS A 67 9.32 -2.61 12.13
CA LYS A 67 9.29 -3.19 13.48
C LYS A 67 9.44 -2.11 14.56
N LYS A 68 10.32 -1.13 14.34
CA LYS A 68 10.56 -0.03 15.29
C LYS A 68 9.39 0.93 15.38
N VAL A 69 8.77 1.29 14.25
CA VAL A 69 7.75 2.34 14.17
C VAL A 69 6.34 1.79 14.42
N CYS A 70 6.04 0.62 13.87
CA CYS A 70 4.69 0.04 13.88
C CYS A 70 4.55 -1.23 14.72
N GLY A 71 5.65 -1.84 15.18
CA GLY A 71 5.60 -3.08 15.97
C GLY A 71 5.22 -4.35 15.18
N VAL A 72 4.99 -4.26 13.87
CA VAL A 72 4.53 -5.36 13.02
C VAL A 72 5.58 -5.79 11.98
N PRO A 73 6.57 -6.62 12.35
CA PRO A 73 7.61 -7.04 11.41
C PRO A 73 7.01 -7.82 10.23
N GLY A 74 7.42 -7.46 9.01
CA GLY A 74 7.05 -8.19 7.78
C GLY A 74 5.72 -7.80 7.14
N LEU A 75 5.00 -6.84 7.72
CA LEU A 75 3.82 -6.19 7.15
C LEU A 75 4.13 -4.73 6.80
N SER A 76 3.23 -4.10 6.03
CA SER A 76 3.13 -2.64 5.93
C SER A 76 2.24 -2.11 7.06
N CYS A 77 2.22 -0.80 7.27
CA CYS A 77 1.40 -0.17 8.31
C CYS A 77 1.12 1.30 7.99
N ALA A 78 0.02 1.80 8.55
CA ALA A 78 -0.38 3.19 8.44
C ALA A 78 -1.11 3.66 9.71
N GLU A 79 -1.11 4.96 9.93
CA GLU A 79 -1.95 5.57 10.96
C GLU A 79 -3.42 5.60 10.51
N LEU A 80 -4.33 5.10 11.35
CA LEU A 80 -5.76 5.18 11.07
C LEU A 80 -6.23 6.66 11.14
N GLY A 81 -6.69 7.20 10.02
CA GLY A 81 -7.07 8.61 9.89
C GLY A 81 -5.89 9.60 10.00
N GLY A 82 -4.66 9.10 9.98
CA GLY A 82 -3.46 9.89 10.17
C GLY A 82 -2.82 10.36 8.86
N ARG A 83 -1.50 10.53 8.88
CA ARG A 83 -0.75 11.08 7.74
C ARG A 83 0.47 10.26 7.36
N ARG A 84 0.82 9.23 8.13
CA ARG A 84 2.02 8.43 7.88
C ARG A 84 1.67 6.99 7.55
N MET A 85 2.24 6.50 6.44
CA MET A 85 2.20 5.09 6.07
C MET A 85 3.59 4.60 5.63
N TYR A 86 3.88 3.35 5.96
CA TYR A 86 5.14 2.67 5.73
C TYR A 86 4.88 1.40 4.93
N LEU A 87 5.38 1.39 3.70
CA LEU A 87 5.32 0.25 2.81
C LEU A 87 6.53 -0.66 3.06
N ASN A 88 6.29 -1.94 3.29
CA ASN A 88 7.36 -2.89 3.52
C ASN A 88 8.14 -3.19 2.23
N ALA A 89 9.44 -2.88 2.22
CA ALA A 89 10.29 -3.08 1.05
C ALA A 89 10.39 -4.54 0.60
N GLU A 90 10.43 -5.52 1.50
CA GLU A 90 10.42 -6.94 1.10
C GLU A 90 9.15 -7.27 0.34
N ARG A 91 8.01 -6.75 0.80
CA ARG A 91 6.71 -6.95 0.17
C ARG A 91 6.60 -6.19 -1.15
N TRP A 92 7.17 -5.00 -1.25
CA TRP A 92 7.24 -4.25 -2.50
C TRP A 92 7.99 -5.00 -3.60
N PHE A 93 9.11 -5.64 -3.27
CA PHE A 93 9.95 -6.32 -4.27
C PHE A 93 9.60 -7.79 -4.50
N ARG A 94 8.97 -8.47 -3.52
CA ARG A 94 8.73 -9.92 -3.57
C ARG A 94 7.26 -10.32 -3.46
N GLY A 95 6.38 -9.38 -3.14
CA GLY A 95 4.97 -9.66 -2.87
C GLY A 95 4.75 -10.48 -1.58
N ALA A 96 3.57 -11.10 -1.49
CA ALA A 96 3.26 -12.08 -0.46
C ALA A 96 2.56 -13.28 -1.09
N PRO A 97 3.17 -14.49 -1.07
CA PRO A 97 2.57 -15.67 -1.72
C PRO A 97 1.15 -15.99 -1.24
N LYS A 98 0.85 -15.71 0.05
CA LYS A 98 -0.48 -15.96 0.64
C LYS A 98 -1.59 -15.06 0.08
N SER A 99 -1.26 -13.95 -0.56
CA SER A 99 -2.26 -13.09 -1.17
C SER A 99 -2.70 -13.58 -2.55
N GLU A 100 -1.97 -14.53 -3.16
CA GLU A 100 -2.22 -15.05 -4.52
C GLU A 100 -2.20 -13.97 -5.63
N LEU A 101 -1.79 -12.75 -5.30
CA LEU A 101 -1.64 -11.64 -6.23
C LEU A 101 -0.28 -11.73 -6.93
N LYS A 102 -0.25 -11.40 -8.22
CA LYS A 102 1.02 -11.14 -8.92
C LYS A 102 1.68 -9.91 -8.33
N LEU A 103 2.98 -9.75 -8.53
CA LEU A 103 3.76 -8.70 -7.88
C LEU A 103 3.21 -7.28 -8.12
N GLU A 104 2.78 -6.99 -9.35
CA GLU A 104 2.19 -5.69 -9.70
C GLU A 104 0.86 -5.45 -8.96
N ASP A 105 -0.05 -6.43 -9.03
CA ASP A 105 -1.34 -6.37 -8.32
C ASP A 105 -1.13 -6.29 -6.80
N TYR A 106 -0.13 -6.98 -6.27
CA TYR A 106 0.22 -6.91 -4.85
C TYR A 106 0.66 -5.50 -4.44
N ARG A 107 1.46 -4.81 -5.27
CA ARG A 107 1.86 -3.42 -4.99
C ARG A 107 0.65 -2.49 -5.00
N GLN A 108 -0.25 -2.64 -5.98
CA GLN A 108 -1.49 -1.88 -6.01
C GLN A 108 -2.33 -2.14 -4.76
N TYR A 109 -2.60 -3.41 -4.42
CA TYR A 109 -3.29 -3.80 -3.20
C TYR A 109 -2.66 -3.17 -1.95
N MET A 110 -1.35 -3.31 -1.78
CA MET A 110 -0.63 -2.85 -0.60
C MET A 110 -0.72 -1.33 -0.46
N VAL A 111 -0.53 -0.58 -1.55
CA VAL A 111 -0.66 0.89 -1.54
C VAL A 111 -2.09 1.31 -1.24
N SER A 112 -3.08 0.69 -1.89
CA SER A 112 -4.49 1.01 -1.68
C SER A 112 -4.97 0.65 -0.27
N HIS A 113 -4.51 -0.47 0.30
CA HIS A 113 -4.86 -0.92 1.65
C HIS A 113 -4.38 0.07 2.72
N GLU A 114 -3.09 0.42 2.69
CA GLU A 114 -2.51 1.36 3.64
C GLU A 114 -3.07 2.78 3.46
N MET A 115 -3.35 3.19 2.22
CA MET A 115 -4.08 4.45 1.98
C MET A 115 -5.50 4.39 2.55
N GLY A 116 -6.15 3.23 2.55
CA GLY A 116 -7.45 3.06 3.20
C GLY A 116 -7.40 3.35 4.70
N HIS A 117 -6.35 2.95 5.39
CA HIS A 117 -6.14 3.31 6.79
C HIS A 117 -5.96 4.83 6.96
N ILE A 118 -5.16 5.49 6.11
CA ILE A 118 -5.03 6.96 6.10
C ILE A 118 -6.40 7.63 5.92
N LEU A 119 -7.26 7.06 5.07
CA LEU A 119 -8.64 7.54 4.85
C LEU A 119 -9.62 7.18 5.98
N GLY A 120 -9.18 6.48 7.03
CA GLY A 120 -9.98 6.14 8.20
C GLY A 120 -10.73 4.81 8.11
N HIS A 121 -10.40 3.94 7.16
CA HIS A 121 -10.98 2.61 7.06
C HIS A 121 -10.20 1.59 7.88
N ASP A 122 -10.91 0.87 8.76
CA ASP A 122 -10.37 -0.28 9.48
C ASP A 122 -10.43 -1.55 8.61
N HIS A 123 -9.74 -2.60 9.07
CA HIS A 123 -9.71 -3.89 8.42
C HIS A 123 -11.11 -4.48 8.21
N LYS A 124 -11.25 -5.22 7.12
CA LYS A 124 -12.42 -6.05 6.83
C LYS A 124 -12.04 -7.52 6.79
N LYS A 125 -13.01 -8.39 7.11
CA LYS A 125 -12.89 -9.84 6.94
C LYS A 125 -13.41 -10.25 5.56
N CYS A 126 -13.04 -11.46 5.14
CA CYS A 126 -13.63 -12.09 3.96
C CYS A 126 -15.16 -12.24 4.18
N PRO A 127 -16.02 -11.69 3.31
CA PRO A 127 -17.47 -11.73 3.52
C PRO A 127 -18.08 -13.11 3.28
N CYS A 128 -17.50 -13.91 2.38
CA CYS A 128 -17.96 -15.24 2.02
C CYS A 128 -16.89 -16.00 1.23
N HIS A 129 -16.95 -17.32 1.29
CA HIS A 129 -16.07 -18.17 0.48
C HIS A 129 -16.31 -17.92 -1.03
N GLY A 130 -15.24 -17.79 -1.81
CA GLY A 130 -15.25 -17.48 -3.24
C GLY A 130 -15.43 -15.99 -3.56
N CYS A 131 -15.93 -15.19 -2.62
CA CYS A 131 -16.15 -13.75 -2.82
C CYS A 131 -14.83 -13.01 -2.97
N ARG A 132 -14.84 -11.86 -3.64
CA ARG A 132 -13.64 -11.02 -3.76
C ARG A 132 -13.23 -10.49 -2.39
N ALA A 133 -11.94 -10.56 -2.07
CA ALA A 133 -11.40 -10.00 -0.85
C ALA A 133 -11.65 -8.47 -0.83
N PRO A 134 -12.22 -7.91 0.26
CA PRO A 134 -12.24 -6.47 0.43
C PRO A 134 -10.84 -5.87 0.30
N ILE A 135 -10.69 -4.67 -0.26
CA ILE A 135 -9.37 -4.00 -0.30
C ILE A 135 -8.78 -3.82 1.11
N MET A 136 -9.64 -3.59 2.10
CA MET A 136 -9.27 -3.47 3.52
C MET A 136 -9.11 -4.83 4.22
N MET A 137 -9.18 -5.95 3.50
CA MET A 137 -8.77 -7.24 4.05
C MET A 137 -7.25 -7.35 4.00
N GLN A 138 -6.64 -7.85 5.08
CA GLN A 138 -5.18 -8.05 5.15
C GLN A 138 -4.74 -9.29 4.35
N GLN A 139 -4.81 -9.20 3.02
CA GLN A 139 -4.51 -10.29 2.07
C GLN A 139 -3.05 -10.78 2.16
N THR A 140 -2.12 -9.94 2.65
CA THR A 140 -0.73 -10.33 2.93
C THR A 140 -0.63 -11.54 3.87
N LEU A 141 -1.62 -11.72 4.75
CA LEU A 141 -1.69 -12.84 5.70
C LEU A 141 -2.49 -14.05 5.17
N GLY A 142 -3.18 -13.92 4.03
CA GLY A 142 -4.03 -14.95 3.45
C GLY A 142 -5.44 -14.47 3.13
N LEU A 143 -6.12 -15.19 2.23
CA LEU A 143 -7.44 -14.80 1.71
C LEU A 143 -8.64 -15.35 2.49
N GLN A 144 -8.44 -16.26 3.45
CA GLN A 144 -9.50 -16.80 4.31
C GLN A 144 -10.77 -17.26 3.54
N GLY A 145 -10.57 -17.88 2.38
CA GLY A 145 -11.65 -18.35 1.50
C GLY A 145 -12.10 -17.36 0.42
N CYS A 146 -11.63 -16.10 0.44
CA CYS A 146 -11.89 -15.14 -0.63
C CYS A 146 -10.98 -15.37 -1.85
N SER A 147 -11.33 -14.75 -2.97
CA SER A 147 -10.46 -14.58 -4.14
C SER A 147 -9.64 -13.27 -4.03
N PRO A 148 -8.43 -13.21 -4.60
CA PRO A 148 -7.57 -12.03 -4.56
C PRO A 148 -8.22 -10.84 -5.27
N ASN A 149 -7.98 -9.62 -4.77
CA ASN A 149 -8.60 -8.40 -5.32
C ASN A 149 -7.78 -7.13 -5.05
N THR A 150 -7.77 -6.21 -6.02
CA THR A 150 -7.13 -4.89 -5.92
C THR A 150 -8.14 -3.72 -5.97
N ASN A 151 -9.43 -4.00 -6.17
CA ASN A 151 -10.45 -2.98 -6.36
C ASN A 151 -11.05 -2.51 -5.03
N VAL A 152 -11.24 -1.20 -4.87
CA VAL A 152 -11.91 -0.61 -3.70
C VAL A 152 -13.40 -0.89 -3.70
N ASN A 153 -14.02 -0.92 -4.89
CA ASN A 153 -15.38 -1.40 -5.06
C ASN A 153 -15.36 -2.86 -5.52
N TYR A 154 -15.92 -3.74 -4.71
CA TYR A 154 -15.98 -5.17 -4.96
C TYR A 154 -17.44 -5.59 -4.77
N LYS A 155 -18.14 -5.78 -5.88
CA LYS A 155 -19.44 -6.45 -5.91
C LYS A 155 -19.20 -7.93 -6.14
#